data_AF-A0A5C6AQC4-F1
#
_entry.id   AF-A0A5C6AQC4-F1
#
_cell.length_a   1.000
_cell.length_b   1.000
_cell.length_c   1.000
_cell.angle_alpha   90.00
_cell.angle_beta   90.00
_cell.angle_gamma   90.00
#
_symmetry.space_group_name_H-M   'P 1'
#
loop_
_entity.id
_entity.type
_entity.pdbx_description
1 polymer ?
#
loop_
_entity_poly.entity_id
_entity_poly.type
_entity_poly.pdbx_seq_one_letter_code
_entity_poly.pdbx_strand_id
1 'polypeptide(L)'
;MTRPGGSAAQAQAPAPTQKPASMSELNRRRAQTKMPGEEMTIAETLRVMDVAREMREQRETAEEMFRHDEVRVRLREKLMRTAALSGDRVTEAEIDAAIDQYLAGRHVYQGPPKGIQTFLAHCWINRYRIAAGAVALGVAWSWMFL
;
A
#
# COMPACT_ATOMS: atom_id res chain seq x y z
N MET A 1 -14.15 -39.00 73.17
CA MET A 1 -15.03 -38.57 72.05
C MET A 1 -14.19 -37.72 71.11
N THR A 2 -13.63 -38.26 70.01
CA THR A 2 -14.23 -38.39 68.65
C THR A 2 -14.53 -37.01 68.04
N ARG A 3 -14.06 -36.56 66.87
CA ARG A 3 -13.50 -37.15 65.63
C ARG A 3 -12.81 -35.98 64.86
N PRO A 4 -11.89 -36.22 63.90
CA PRO A 4 -11.13 -35.19 63.19
C PRO A 4 -11.81 -34.77 61.87
N GLY A 5 -11.54 -33.53 61.44
CA GLY A 5 -11.73 -33.04 60.06
C GLY A 5 -10.64 -31.98 59.83
N GLY A 6 -9.75 -32.08 58.86
CA GLY A 6 -9.94 -32.57 57.51
C GLY A 6 -10.08 -31.37 56.59
N SER A 7 -9.00 -30.65 56.31
CA SER A 7 -8.95 -29.65 55.24
C SER A 7 -7.66 -29.82 54.45
N ALA A 8 -7.79 -30.71 53.46
CA ALA A 8 -7.39 -30.53 52.08
C ALA A 8 -6.00 -29.92 51.84
N ALA A 9 -5.01 -30.81 51.80
CA ALA A 9 -3.92 -30.69 50.84
C ALA A 9 -4.52 -30.56 49.44
N GLN A 10 -4.29 -29.41 48.79
CA GLN A 10 -4.52 -29.26 47.35
C GLN A 10 -3.57 -30.21 46.62
N ALA A 11 -4.12 -31.35 46.21
CA ALA A 11 -3.47 -32.25 45.29
C ALA A 11 -3.35 -31.55 43.94
N GLN A 12 -2.11 -31.27 43.55
CA GLN A 12 -1.73 -30.93 42.19
C GLN A 12 -2.32 -31.97 41.23
N ALA A 13 -3.24 -31.57 40.35
CA ALA A 13 -3.73 -32.44 39.29
C ALA A 13 -2.56 -32.80 38.36
N PRO A 14 -2.38 -34.09 37.98
CA PRO A 14 -1.33 -34.46 37.04
C PRO A 14 -1.59 -33.83 35.67
N ALA A 15 -0.52 -33.32 35.06
CA ALA A 15 -0.50 -32.83 33.69
C ALA A 15 -1.16 -33.85 32.74
N PRO A 16 -1.95 -33.42 31.73
CA PRO A 16 -2.51 -34.34 30.76
C PRO A 16 -1.38 -34.99 29.98
N THR A 17 -1.16 -36.28 30.24
CA THR A 17 -0.28 -37.14 29.48
C THR A 17 -0.77 -37.17 28.03
N GLN A 18 -0.21 -36.32 27.17
CA GLN A 18 -0.46 -36.37 25.74
C GLN A 18 0.14 -37.68 25.22
N LYS A 19 -0.70 -38.69 25.02
CA LYS A 19 -0.33 -39.87 24.23
C LYS A 19 0.17 -39.39 22.86
N PRO A 20 1.29 -39.92 22.34
CA PRO A 20 1.69 -39.63 20.97
C PRO A 20 0.56 -40.10 20.05
N ALA A 21 -0.05 -39.16 19.34
CA ALA A 21 -1.11 -39.45 18.38
C ALA A 21 -0.58 -40.51 17.41
N SER A 22 -1.32 -41.61 17.28
CA SER A 22 -0.93 -42.71 16.42
C SER A 22 -0.87 -42.23 14.96
N MET A 23 0.01 -42.80 14.15
CA MET A 23 0.15 -42.45 12.73
C MET A 23 -1.18 -42.57 11.97
N SER A 24 -2.07 -43.46 12.43
CA SER A 24 -3.43 -43.62 11.93
C SER A 24 -4.37 -42.46 12.31
N GLU A 25 -4.22 -41.85 13.50
CA GLU A 25 -4.95 -40.63 13.87
C GLU A 25 -4.47 -39.40 13.12
N LEU A 26 -3.17 -39.30 12.85
CA LEU A 26 -2.60 -38.25 12.00
C LEU A 26 -3.08 -38.40 10.55
N ASN A 27 -3.09 -39.63 10.01
CA ASN A 27 -3.66 -39.90 8.69
C ASN A 27 -5.17 -39.66 8.65
N ARG A 28 -5.92 -39.96 9.73
CA ARG A 28 -7.36 -39.67 9.81
C ARG A 28 -7.65 -38.18 9.87
N ARG A 29 -6.83 -37.40 10.61
CA ARG A 29 -6.90 -35.94 10.63
C ARG A 29 -6.54 -35.33 9.28
N ARG A 30 -5.50 -35.87 8.62
CA ARG A 30 -5.10 -35.46 7.26
C ARG A 30 -6.15 -35.81 6.20
N ALA A 31 -6.82 -36.96 6.33
CA ALA A 31 -7.94 -37.34 5.47
C ALA A 31 -9.23 -36.53 5.76
N GLN A 32 -9.40 -36.06 7.00
CA GLN A 32 -10.43 -35.07 7.36
C GLN A 32 -10.14 -33.68 6.80
N THR A 33 -8.87 -33.35 6.52
CA THR A 33 -8.49 -32.24 5.65
C THR A 33 -8.74 -32.63 4.19
N LYS A 34 -10.00 -32.91 3.84
CA LYS A 34 -10.43 -33.13 2.46
C LYS A 34 -10.03 -31.89 1.65
N MET A 35 -9.23 -32.09 0.60
CA MET A 35 -8.77 -30.99 -0.25
C MET A 35 -10.00 -30.28 -0.84
N PRO A 36 -10.03 -28.93 -0.83
CA PRO A 36 -11.16 -28.16 -1.33
C PRO A 36 -11.20 -28.30 -2.86
N GLY A 37 -11.92 -29.28 -3.36
CA GLY A 37 -11.95 -29.57 -4.79
C GLY A 37 -12.77 -30.78 -5.22
N GLU A 38 -13.29 -31.60 -4.30
CA GLU A 38 -13.92 -32.87 -4.71
C GLU A 38 -15.45 -32.80 -4.87
N GLU A 39 -16.14 -31.81 -4.28
CA GLU A 39 -17.56 -31.49 -4.61
C GLU A 39 -17.85 -30.01 -4.34
N MET A 40 -17.28 -29.10 -5.14
CA MET A 40 -17.58 -27.68 -5.02
C MET A 40 -18.68 -27.31 -6.03
N THR A 41 -19.82 -26.82 -5.53
CA THR A 41 -20.91 -26.37 -6.41
C THR A 41 -20.45 -25.16 -7.22
N ILE A 42 -20.96 -24.95 -8.44
CA ILE A 42 -20.56 -23.81 -9.30
C ILE A 42 -20.69 -22.46 -8.57
N ALA A 43 -21.69 -22.33 -7.70
CA ALA A 43 -21.91 -21.15 -6.88
C ALA A 43 -20.78 -20.91 -5.86
N GLU A 44 -20.19 -21.98 -5.33
CA GLU A 44 -19.09 -21.89 -4.38
C GLU A 44 -17.77 -21.55 -5.09
N THR A 45 -17.54 -22.07 -6.31
CA THR A 45 -16.42 -21.65 -7.17
C THR A 45 -16.48 -20.17 -7.52
N LEU A 46 -17.65 -19.66 -7.90
CA LEU A 46 -17.83 -18.23 -8.15
C LEU A 46 -17.57 -17.39 -6.89
N ARG A 47 -18.08 -17.83 -5.72
CA ARG A 47 -17.85 -17.15 -4.45
C ARG A 47 -16.36 -17.10 -4.07
N VAL A 48 -15.61 -18.19 -4.29
CA VAL A 48 -14.16 -18.22 -4.05
C VAL A 48 -13.42 -17.29 -5.03
N MET A 49 -13.85 -17.21 -6.29
CA MET A 49 -13.29 -16.26 -7.25
C MET A 49 -13.58 -14.80 -6.90
N ASP A 50 -14.79 -14.50 -6.40
CA ASP A 50 -15.14 -13.16 -5.93
C ASP A 50 -14.28 -12.75 -4.72
N VAL A 51 -14.08 -13.66 -3.77
CA VAL A 51 -13.16 -13.43 -2.64
C VAL A 51 -11.72 -13.27 -3.11
N ALA A 52 -11.27 -14.04 -4.10
CA ALA A 52 -9.93 -13.89 -4.67
C ALA A 52 -9.75 -12.53 -5.37
N ARG A 53 -10.80 -12.01 -6.00
CA ARG A 53 -10.81 -10.68 -6.64
C ARG A 53 -10.73 -9.56 -5.61
N GLU A 54 -11.56 -9.65 -4.56
CA GLU A 54 -11.54 -8.72 -3.42
C GLU A 54 -10.16 -8.69 -2.74
N MET A 55 -9.56 -9.86 -2.50
CA MET A 55 -8.21 -9.97 -1.93
C MET A 55 -7.12 -9.40 -2.85
N ARG A 56 -7.31 -9.44 -4.18
CA ARG A 56 -6.37 -8.85 -5.13
C ARG A 56 -6.46 -7.32 -5.14
N GLU A 57 -7.66 -6.78 -5.06
CA GLU A 57 -7.91 -5.33 -5.01
C GLU A 57 -7.41 -4.71 -3.69
N GLN A 58 -7.57 -5.43 -2.58
CA GLN A 58 -6.97 -5.07 -1.30
C GLN A 58 -5.43 -5.13 -1.33
N ARG A 59 -4.85 -6.06 -2.09
CA ARG A 59 -3.40 -6.15 -2.29
C ARG A 59 -2.85 -4.97 -3.09
N GLU A 60 -3.53 -4.54 -4.16
CA GLU A 60 -3.13 -3.36 -4.94
C GLU A 60 -3.16 -2.08 -4.07
N THR A 61 -4.18 -1.94 -3.22
CA THR A 61 -4.30 -0.84 -2.26
C THR A 61 -3.20 -0.88 -1.19
N ALA A 62 -2.86 -2.07 -0.69
CA ALA A 62 -1.75 -2.26 0.23
C ALA A 62 -0.41 -1.91 -0.44
N GLU A 63 -0.17 -2.35 -1.67
CA GLU A 63 1.04 -2.06 -2.44
C GLU A 63 1.24 -0.56 -2.74
N GLU A 64 0.16 0.25 -2.76
CA GLU A 64 0.27 1.72 -2.81
C GLU A 64 0.72 2.35 -1.49
N MET A 65 0.19 1.87 -0.36
CA MET A 65 0.61 2.33 0.96
C MET A 65 2.05 1.88 1.28
N PHE A 66 2.42 0.64 0.95
CA PHE A 66 3.77 0.11 1.12
C PHE A 66 4.81 0.81 0.22
N ARG A 67 4.43 1.30 -0.96
CA ARG A 67 5.34 2.00 -1.88
C ARG A 67 6.01 3.23 -1.26
N HIS A 68 5.33 3.97 -0.39
CA HIS A 68 5.91 5.18 0.22
C HIS A 68 6.91 4.85 1.32
N ASP A 69 6.56 3.90 2.19
CA ASP A 69 7.40 3.54 3.34
C ASP A 69 8.59 2.66 2.94
N GLU A 70 8.41 1.74 1.99
CA GLU A 70 9.51 0.92 1.45
C GLU A 70 10.58 1.78 0.75
N VAL A 71 10.16 2.83 0.04
CA VAL A 71 11.08 3.75 -0.62
C VAL A 71 11.93 4.50 0.40
N ARG A 72 11.34 4.96 1.51
CA ARG A 72 12.07 5.60 2.62
C ARG A 72 13.09 4.65 3.25
N VAL A 73 12.67 3.44 3.61
CA VAL A 73 13.55 2.43 4.25
C VAL A 73 14.72 2.05 3.34
N ARG A 74 14.46 1.85 2.04
CA ARG A 74 15.49 1.51 1.07
C ARG A 74 16.46 2.67 0.80
N LEU A 75 15.99 3.92 0.88
CA LEU A 75 16.86 5.10 0.76
C LEU A 75 17.78 5.24 1.99
N ARG A 76 17.23 5.06 3.20
CA ARG A 76 18.00 5.06 4.45
C ARG A 76 19.11 4.01 4.42
N GLU A 77 18.77 2.77 4.07
CA GLU A 77 19.76 1.67 4.03
C GLU A 77 20.91 1.96 3.04
N LYS A 78 20.58 2.51 1.87
CA LYS A 78 21.59 2.89 0.87
C LYS A 78 22.49 4.02 1.37
N LEU A 79 21.90 5.08 1.95
CA LEU A 79 22.66 6.22 2.45
C LEU A 79 23.56 5.83 3.61
N MET A 80 23.08 4.99 4.54
CA MET A 80 23.91 4.41 5.60
C MET A 80 25.08 3.59 5.06
N ARG A 81 24.83 2.72 4.08
CA ARG A 81 25.88 1.91 3.44
C ARG A 81 26.93 2.81 2.75
N THR A 82 26.49 3.85 2.04
CA THR A 82 27.40 4.77 1.35
C THR A 82 28.19 5.66 2.32
N ALA A 83 27.58 6.14 3.40
CA ALA A 83 28.26 6.90 4.45
C ALA A 83 29.35 6.06 5.14
N ALA A 84 29.03 4.80 5.46
CA ALA A 84 29.98 3.84 6.03
C ALA A 84 31.18 3.57 5.11
N LEU A 85 30.94 3.45 3.79
CA LEU A 85 32.01 3.28 2.79
C LEU A 85 32.84 4.54 2.58
N SER A 86 32.24 5.72 2.73
CA SER A 86 32.90 7.02 2.51
C SER A 86 33.62 7.53 3.76
N GLY A 87 33.47 6.85 4.91
CA GLY A 87 34.06 7.24 6.19
C GLY A 87 33.41 8.46 6.83
N ASP A 88 32.22 8.84 6.36
CA ASP A 88 31.52 10.04 6.80
C ASP A 88 30.63 9.72 8.01
N ARG A 89 30.71 10.55 9.05
CA ARG A 89 29.95 10.31 10.30
C ARG A 89 28.58 10.96 10.19
N VAL A 90 27.68 10.30 9.48
CA VAL A 90 26.29 10.73 9.36
C VAL A 90 25.43 9.95 10.34
N THR A 91 24.61 10.64 11.12
CA THR A 91 23.67 10.02 12.06
C THR A 91 22.38 9.59 11.36
N GLU A 92 21.68 8.60 11.91
CA GLU A 92 20.39 8.14 11.36
C GLU A 92 19.35 9.27 11.29
N ALA A 93 19.36 10.16 12.29
CA ALA A 93 18.49 11.32 12.35
C ALA A 93 18.77 12.35 11.24
N GLU A 94 20.04 12.56 10.89
CA GLU A 94 20.42 13.46 9.78
C GLU A 94 20.01 12.89 8.43
N ILE A 95 20.18 11.58 8.24
CA ILE A 95 19.75 10.89 7.02
C ILE A 95 18.23 10.99 6.86
N ASP A 96 17.48 10.76 7.93
CA ASP A 96 16.01 10.84 7.90
C ASP A 96 15.53 12.26 7.59
N ALA A 97 16.13 13.28 8.22
CA ALA A 97 15.80 14.68 7.93
C ALA A 97 16.09 15.04 6.45
N ALA A 98 17.18 14.53 5.89
CA ALA A 98 17.53 14.75 4.48
C ALA A 98 16.56 14.04 3.52
N ILE A 99 16.14 12.80 3.85
CA ILE A 99 15.16 12.04 3.07
C ILE A 99 13.82 12.78 3.07
N ASP A 100 13.39 13.31 4.21
CA ASP A 100 12.14 14.05 4.34
C ASP A 100 12.14 15.32 3.51
N GLN A 101 13.23 16.10 3.55
CA GLN A 101 13.37 17.28 2.72
C GLN A 101 13.35 16.94 1.22
N TYR A 102 14.01 15.85 0.82
CA TYR A 102 14.03 15.38 -0.56
C TYR A 102 12.65 14.92 -1.06
N LEU A 103 11.90 14.18 -0.22
CA LEU A 103 10.56 13.71 -0.56
C LEU A 103 9.53 14.85 -0.58
N ALA A 104 9.67 15.83 0.31
CA ALA A 104 8.84 17.04 0.31
C ALA A 104 9.01 17.86 -0.99
N GLY A 105 10.24 17.96 -1.51
CA GLY A 105 10.53 18.69 -2.75
C GLY A 105 10.11 17.95 -4.03
N ARG A 106 9.95 16.62 -4.00
CA ARG A 106 9.71 15.80 -5.21
C ARG A 106 8.39 16.11 -5.92
N HIS A 107 7.38 16.55 -5.18
CA HIS A 107 6.04 16.81 -5.73
C HIS A 107 5.82 18.27 -6.14
N VAL A 108 6.87 19.09 -6.15
CA VAL A 108 6.75 20.48 -6.56
C VAL A 108 6.75 20.57 -8.09
N TYR A 109 5.58 20.82 -8.66
CA TYR A 109 5.45 21.15 -10.07
C TYR A 109 6.23 22.44 -10.37
N GLN A 110 7.33 22.34 -11.09
CA GLN A 110 7.96 23.50 -11.70
C GLN A 110 7.29 23.77 -13.05
N GLY A 111 6.46 24.81 -13.08
CA GLY A 111 5.86 25.28 -14.32
C GLY A 111 6.94 25.72 -15.32
N PRO A 112 6.67 25.61 -16.64
CA PRO A 112 7.62 26.07 -17.65
C PRO A 112 7.93 27.56 -17.42
N PRO A 113 9.19 27.99 -17.62
CA PRO A 113 9.53 29.40 -17.52
C PRO A 113 8.62 30.21 -18.44
N LYS A 114 8.06 31.31 -17.93
CA LYS A 114 7.14 32.15 -18.70
C LYS A 114 7.88 32.69 -19.92
N GLY A 115 7.51 32.25 -21.11
CA GLY A 115 8.15 32.63 -22.36
C GLY A 115 7.20 32.60 -23.55
N ILE A 116 7.70 33.05 -24.70
CA ILE A 116 6.94 33.14 -25.96
C ILE A 116 6.41 31.76 -26.36
N GLN A 117 7.19 30.70 -26.17
CA GLN A 117 6.76 29.32 -26.45
C GLN A 117 5.57 28.89 -25.59
N THR A 118 5.60 29.20 -24.29
CA THR A 118 4.49 28.92 -23.36
C THR A 118 3.25 29.71 -23.77
N PHE A 119 3.41 30.96 -24.21
CA PHE A 119 2.30 31.78 -24.72
C PHE A 119 1.69 31.18 -26.00
N LEU A 120 2.50 30.80 -26.99
CA LEU A 120 2.01 30.12 -28.20
C LEU A 120 1.29 28.82 -27.86
N ALA A 121 1.80 28.04 -26.92
CA ALA A 121 1.14 26.82 -26.46
C ALA A 121 -0.25 27.11 -25.86
N HIS A 122 -0.37 28.14 -25.02
CA HIS A 122 -1.66 28.57 -24.48
C HIS A 122 -2.60 29.07 -25.59
N CYS A 123 -2.09 29.79 -26.58
CA CYS A 123 -2.87 30.22 -27.74
C CYS A 123 -3.37 29.04 -28.58
N TRP A 124 -2.54 28.01 -28.78
CA TRP A 124 -2.92 26.83 -29.56
C TRP A 124 -3.99 25.98 -28.88
N ILE A 125 -3.87 25.77 -27.57
CA ILE A 125 -4.86 25.04 -26.76
C ILE A 125 -6.20 25.78 -26.79
N ASN A 126 -6.17 27.11 -26.65
CA ASN A 126 -7.37 27.96 -26.61
C ASN A 126 -7.78 28.51 -27.98
N ARG A 127 -7.32 27.91 -29.09
CA ARG A 127 -7.50 28.44 -30.46
C ARG A 127 -8.94 28.80 -30.82
N TYR A 128 -9.92 28.00 -30.38
CA TYR A 128 -11.33 28.27 -30.67
C TYR A 128 -11.86 29.49 -29.91
N ARG A 129 -11.42 29.71 -28.67
CA ARG A 129 -11.79 30.89 -27.88
C ARG A 129 -11.16 32.15 -28.45
N ILE A 130 -9.91 32.06 -28.90
CA ILE A 130 -9.19 33.17 -29.54
C ILE A 130 -9.83 33.50 -30.90
N ALA A 131 -10.16 32.50 -31.70
CA ALA A 131 -10.86 32.69 -32.97
C ALA A 131 -12.23 33.34 -32.78
N ALA A 132 -13.03 32.86 -31.80
CA ALA A 132 -14.31 33.46 -31.47
C ALA A 132 -14.17 34.92 -31.01
N GLY A 133 -13.18 35.22 -30.18
CA GLY A 133 -12.86 36.59 -29.77
C GLY A 133 -12.44 37.48 -30.94
N ALA A 134 -11.60 36.97 -31.84
CA ALA A 134 -11.16 37.70 -33.03
C ALA A 134 -12.32 38.02 -33.98
N VAL A 135 -13.25 37.07 -34.19
CA VAL A 135 -14.46 37.29 -34.99
C VAL A 135 -15.36 38.32 -34.32
N ALA A 136 -15.60 38.20 -33.02
CA ALA A 136 -16.43 39.16 -32.28
C ALA A 136 -15.86 40.58 -32.34
N LEU A 137 -14.54 40.72 -32.19
CA LEU A 137 -13.86 42.01 -32.34
C LEU A 137 -13.95 42.53 -33.78
N GLY A 138 -13.80 41.67 -34.78
CA GLY A 138 -13.96 42.05 -36.19
C GLY A 138 -15.35 42.59 -36.50
N VAL A 139 -16.40 41.93 -35.99
CA VAL A 139 -17.79 42.36 -36.16
C VAL A 139 -18.05 43.69 -35.43
N ALA A 140 -17.57 43.84 -34.20
CA ALA A 140 -17.71 45.08 -33.45
C ALA A 140 -16.99 46.23 -34.14
N TRP A 141 -15.79 45.97 -34.68
CA TRP A 141 -15.01 46.97 -35.38
C TRP A 141 -15.64 47.37 -36.71
N SER A 142 -16.16 46.40 -37.49
CA SER A 142 -16.89 46.72 -38.72
C SER A 142 -18.16 47.52 -38.44
N TRP A 143 -18.85 47.24 -37.33
CA TRP A 143 -20.04 47.99 -36.92
C TRP A 143 -19.72 49.42 -36.50
N MET A 144 -18.57 49.65 -35.86
CA MET A 144 -18.16 50.99 -35.41
C MET A 144 -17.72 51.90 -36.56
N PHE A 145 -17.29 51.32 -37.68
CA PHE A 145 -16.77 52.06 -38.85
C PHE A 145 -17.77 52.18 -40.01
N LEU A 146 -18.98 51.65 -39.86
CA LEU A 146 -20.09 51.75 -40.82
C LEU A 146 -21.09 52.82 -40.35
#